data_AF-A0A8B3DIX8-F1
#
_entry.id   AF-A0A8B3DIX8-F1
#
_cell.length_a   1.000
_cell.length_b   1.000
_cell.length_c   1.000
_cell.angle_alpha   90.00
_cell.angle_beta   90.00
_cell.angle_gamma   90.00
#
_symmetry.space_group_name_H-M   'P 1'
#
loop_
_entity.id
_entity.type
_entity.pdbx_description
1 polymer ?
#
loop_
_entity_poly.entity_id
_entity_poly.type
_entity_poly.pdbx_seq_one_letter_code
_entity_poly.pdbx_strand_id
1 'polypeptide(L)'
;MINRGLHGLFLLGSLTLIGCSSTDSVSTNTTAPEAPVEIKSVDAATIATWIDQSILNQEGLSLENDKIRYLTGSADLNSDGVAEHFVLLQDRYFCGSGGCSAYMFDNNGKVLNRMSVTRTPVVLADSYSNGWQDFIVWSNGAYRQMSFNGNTYPSNPSLEPKIDRDAKVQTALAYVMATELYQQDGYDIMPAEDQEIWTPANVYHFTFKHYGDPHSVYQATVDMNTGDVDIEAVPMQK
;
A
#
# COMPACT_ATOMS: atom_id res chain seq x y z
N MET A 1 -26.69 -65.01 28.03
CA MET A 1 -25.55 -65.85 27.59
C MET A 1 -24.30 -65.18 28.13
N ILE A 2 -23.82 -65.54 29.34
CA ILE A 2 -22.77 -66.57 29.61
C ILE A 2 -21.53 -66.31 28.75
N ASN A 3 -20.27 -66.22 29.19
CA ASN A 3 -19.52 -66.08 30.44
C ASN A 3 -18.02 -66.11 30.00
N ARG A 4 -17.08 -65.84 30.92
CA ARG A 4 -15.62 -66.16 30.93
C ARG A 4 -14.73 -65.10 30.23
N GLY A 5 -13.78 -64.41 30.85
CA GLY A 5 -13.02 -64.61 32.09
C GLY A 5 -11.60 -65.08 31.77
N LEU A 6 -10.58 -64.40 32.34
CA LEU A 6 -9.45 -64.96 33.13
C LEU A 6 -8.08 -64.28 32.87
N HIS A 7 -7.46 -63.87 34.01
CA HIS A 7 -6.03 -63.69 34.39
C HIS A 7 -4.94 -63.58 33.29
N GLY A 8 -3.91 -62.73 33.37
CA GLY A 8 -3.15 -62.20 34.50
C GLY A 8 -1.64 -62.41 34.21
N LEU A 9 -0.79 -61.76 35.02
CA LEU A 9 0.64 -62.03 35.25
C LEU A 9 1.71 -61.15 34.57
N PHE A 10 2.40 -60.41 35.44
CA PHE A 10 3.71 -59.76 35.31
C PHE A 10 4.83 -60.78 35.01
N LEU A 11 5.82 -60.38 34.20
CA LEU A 11 7.21 -60.82 34.39
C LEU A 11 8.20 -59.83 33.76
N LEU A 12 9.17 -59.43 34.59
CA LEU A 12 10.34 -58.63 34.26
C LEU A 12 11.30 -59.41 33.33
N GLY A 13 11.92 -58.70 32.40
CA GLY A 13 13.09 -59.15 31.65
C GLY A 13 13.98 -57.95 31.32
N SER A 14 15.16 -57.92 31.91
CA SER A 14 16.12 -56.82 31.95
C SER A 14 17.28 -56.97 30.94
N LEU A 15 17.93 -55.83 30.66
CA LEU A 15 19.28 -55.60 30.08
C LEU A 15 19.45 -55.78 28.55
N THR A 16 19.85 -54.68 27.87
CA THR A 16 21.27 -54.39 27.55
C THR A 16 21.46 -52.95 27.06
N LEU A 17 22.57 -52.34 27.47
CA LEU A 17 23.09 -51.03 27.06
C LEU A 17 23.67 -51.05 25.65
N ILE A 18 23.24 -50.12 24.78
CA ILE A 18 23.96 -49.60 23.61
C ILE A 18 23.48 -48.14 23.50
N GLY A 19 24.26 -47.11 23.84
CA GLY A 19 25.42 -46.64 23.10
C GLY A 19 25.05 -45.30 22.46
N CYS A 20 25.40 -44.19 23.09
CA CYS A 20 25.17 -42.85 22.54
C CYS A 20 25.95 -42.67 21.24
N SER A 21 25.25 -42.49 20.12
CA SER A 21 25.78 -41.76 18.98
C SER A 21 25.22 -40.35 19.03
N SER A 22 26.09 -39.37 19.26
CA SER A 22 25.77 -37.95 19.07
C SER A 22 25.43 -37.73 17.59
N THR A 23 24.15 -37.72 17.27
CA THR A 23 23.67 -37.16 16.01
C THR A 23 23.57 -35.67 16.22
N ASP A 24 24.46 -34.93 15.57
CA ASP A 24 24.38 -33.49 15.39
C ASP A 24 22.96 -33.15 14.91
N SER A 25 22.14 -32.64 15.82
CA SER A 25 20.88 -32.00 15.46
C SER A 25 21.27 -30.71 14.74
N VAL A 26 21.19 -30.77 13.41
CA VAL A 26 21.16 -29.61 12.52
C VAL A 26 20.19 -28.60 13.14
N SER A 27 20.73 -27.51 13.67
CA SER A 27 19.97 -26.35 14.08
C SER A 27 19.30 -25.77 12.84
N THR A 28 18.05 -26.16 12.61
CA THR A 28 17.12 -25.33 11.87
C THR A 28 16.96 -24.04 12.68
N ASN A 29 17.71 -23.01 12.31
CA ASN A 29 17.38 -21.64 12.69
C ASN A 29 16.02 -21.31 12.07
N THR A 30 14.97 -21.69 12.77
CA THR A 30 13.65 -21.08 12.63
C THR A 30 13.82 -19.65 13.12
N THR A 31 14.10 -18.75 12.18
CA THR A 31 13.99 -17.31 12.39
C THR A 31 12.60 -17.05 12.94
N ALA A 32 12.53 -16.63 14.20
CA ALA A 32 11.30 -16.09 14.77
C ALA A 32 10.78 -14.98 13.85
N PRO A 33 9.47 -14.73 13.78
CA PRO A 33 8.95 -13.58 13.05
C PRO A 33 9.65 -12.33 13.61
N GLU A 34 10.45 -11.65 12.80
CA GLU A 34 11.00 -10.35 13.16
C GLU A 34 9.83 -9.45 13.52
N ALA A 35 9.91 -8.81 14.69
CA ALA A 35 8.98 -7.76 15.05
C ALA A 35 8.93 -6.73 13.89
N PRO A 36 7.77 -6.13 13.58
CA PRO A 36 7.69 -5.12 12.54
C PRO A 36 8.74 -4.05 12.82
N VAL A 37 9.64 -3.81 11.85
CA VAL A 37 10.63 -2.73 11.95
C VAL A 37 9.84 -1.43 12.05
N GLU A 38 9.95 -0.76 13.21
CA GLU A 38 9.32 0.53 13.42
C GLU A 38 9.98 1.55 12.48
N ILE A 39 9.27 1.96 11.43
CA ILE A 39 9.77 2.95 10.48
C ILE A 39 9.78 4.31 11.16
N LYS A 40 10.95 4.96 11.19
CA LYS A 40 11.07 6.32 11.70
C LYS A 40 10.44 7.30 10.70
N SER A 41 9.36 7.96 11.10
CA SER A 41 8.63 8.96 10.31
C SER A 41 8.36 10.21 11.14
N VAL A 42 8.30 11.38 10.50
CA VAL A 42 7.75 12.60 11.12
C VAL A 42 6.21 12.64 11.03
N ASP A 43 5.60 13.56 11.77
CA ASP A 43 4.16 13.81 11.73
C ASP A 43 3.74 14.79 10.60
N ALA A 44 2.44 14.85 10.34
CA ALA A 44 1.88 15.71 9.30
C ALA A 44 2.09 17.21 9.58
N ALA A 45 2.16 17.62 10.85
CA ALA A 45 2.41 19.01 11.21
C ALA A 45 3.83 19.44 10.81
N THR A 46 4.82 18.57 11.02
CA THR A 46 6.20 18.78 10.59
C THR A 46 6.27 18.90 9.06
N ILE A 47 5.63 17.98 8.33
CA ILE A 47 5.57 18.05 6.86
C ILE A 47 4.93 19.37 6.39
N ALA A 48 3.86 19.83 7.04
CA ALA A 48 3.23 21.11 6.74
C ALA A 48 4.21 22.29 6.85
N THR A 49 5.08 22.29 7.88
CA THR A 49 6.12 23.33 7.99
C THR A 49 7.12 23.31 6.84
N TRP A 50 7.49 22.13 6.34
CA TRP A 50 8.39 22.01 5.19
C TRP A 50 7.75 22.48 3.90
N ILE A 51 6.45 22.26 3.73
CA ILE A 51 5.68 22.76 2.59
C ILE A 51 5.74 24.29 2.55
N ASP A 52 5.45 24.96 3.67
CA ASP A 52 5.54 26.42 3.74
C ASP A 52 6.97 26.90 3.46
N GLN A 53 7.96 26.34 4.15
CA GLN A 53 9.35 26.80 4.08
C GLN A 53 10.01 26.55 2.73
N SER A 54 9.81 25.37 2.15
CA SER A 54 10.55 24.90 0.97
C SER A 54 9.81 25.11 -0.34
N ILE A 55 8.48 25.31 -0.29
CA ILE A 55 7.64 25.41 -1.48
C ILE A 55 6.93 26.76 -1.51
N LEU A 56 6.07 27.05 -0.53
CA LEU A 56 5.10 28.15 -0.64
C LEU A 56 5.70 29.54 -0.41
N ASN A 57 6.61 29.68 0.57
CA ASN A 57 7.22 30.97 0.90
C ASN A 57 8.00 31.56 -0.28
N GLN A 58 8.57 30.72 -1.14
CA GLN A 58 9.30 31.15 -2.34
C GLN A 58 8.36 31.83 -3.35
N GLU A 59 7.08 31.45 -3.34
CA GLU A 59 6.02 32.00 -4.17
C GLU A 59 5.24 33.12 -3.45
N GLY A 60 5.62 33.47 -2.23
CA GLY A 60 4.89 34.41 -1.38
C GLY A 60 3.54 33.89 -0.88
N LEU A 61 3.38 32.57 -0.80
CA LEU A 61 2.17 31.87 -0.35
C LEU A 61 2.41 31.15 0.99
N SER A 62 1.32 30.71 1.63
CA SER A 62 1.34 29.85 2.83
C SER A 62 0.12 28.93 2.90
N LEU A 63 0.25 27.79 3.57
CA LEU A 63 -0.86 26.87 3.84
C LEU A 63 -2.01 27.56 4.59
N GLU A 64 -1.68 28.39 5.58
CA GLU A 64 -2.66 29.06 6.45
C GLU A 64 -3.46 30.14 5.70
N ASN A 65 -2.77 31.10 5.07
CA ASN A 65 -3.44 32.27 4.49
C ASN A 65 -4.12 31.95 3.16
N ASP A 66 -3.48 31.12 2.34
CA ASP A 66 -3.93 30.83 0.97
C ASP A 66 -4.75 29.55 0.88
N LYS A 67 -4.85 28.80 1.98
CA LYS A 67 -5.64 27.55 2.08
C LYS A 67 -5.25 26.52 1.02
N ILE A 68 -3.96 26.45 0.71
CA ILE A 68 -3.40 25.52 -0.27
C ILE A 68 -3.65 24.09 0.21
N ARG A 69 -4.36 23.31 -0.61
CA ARG A 69 -4.62 21.89 -0.34
C ARG A 69 -3.48 21.03 -0.87
N TYR A 70 -3.22 19.93 -0.19
CA TYR A 70 -2.23 18.93 -0.58
C TYR A 70 -2.63 17.55 -0.06
N LEU A 71 -2.10 16.52 -0.70
CA LEU A 71 -2.05 15.14 -0.18
C LEU A 71 -0.64 14.86 0.30
N THR A 72 -0.50 14.05 1.35
CA THR A 72 0.81 13.59 1.83
C THR A 72 0.79 12.12 2.21
N GLY A 73 1.93 11.45 2.09
CA GLY A 73 2.15 10.07 2.53
C GLY A 73 3.62 9.82 2.83
N SER A 74 3.88 8.84 3.71
CA SER A 74 5.24 8.52 4.17
C SER A 74 5.53 7.03 4.00
N ALA A 75 6.68 6.69 3.44
CA ALA A 75 7.12 5.31 3.26
C ALA A 75 8.65 5.27 3.25
N ASP A 76 9.23 4.21 3.79
CA ASP A 76 10.67 3.95 3.66
C ASP A 76 10.93 3.35 2.27
N LEU A 77 11.33 4.20 1.33
CA LEU A 77 11.47 3.80 -0.06
C LEU A 77 12.81 3.10 -0.32
N ASN A 78 13.78 3.23 0.59
CA ASN A 78 15.15 2.73 0.40
C ASN A 78 15.53 1.60 1.38
N SER A 79 14.61 1.23 2.28
CA SER A 79 14.76 0.20 3.30
C SER A 79 15.85 0.48 4.34
N ASP A 80 16.10 1.76 4.67
CA ASP A 80 17.06 2.17 5.71
C ASP A 80 16.44 2.35 7.11
N GLY A 81 15.13 2.10 7.24
CA GLY A 81 14.36 2.27 8.47
C GLY A 81 13.86 3.69 8.71
N VAL A 82 14.06 4.62 7.77
CA VAL A 82 13.65 6.02 7.84
C VAL A 82 12.75 6.34 6.64
N ALA A 83 11.63 7.00 6.89
CA ALA A 83 10.67 7.31 5.84
C ALA A 83 11.11 8.49 4.95
N GLU A 84 10.75 8.40 3.68
CA GLU A 84 10.59 9.53 2.79
C GLU A 84 9.13 10.00 2.75
N HIS A 85 8.94 11.30 2.51
CA HIS A 85 7.64 11.94 2.56
C HIS A 85 7.29 12.54 1.21
N PHE A 86 6.14 12.15 0.66
CA PHE A 86 5.64 12.68 -0.60
C PHE A 86 4.55 13.70 -0.35
N VAL A 87 4.60 14.81 -1.08
CA VAL A 87 3.59 15.86 -1.04
C VAL A 87 3.10 16.12 -2.46
N LEU A 88 1.80 15.98 -2.69
CA LEU A 88 1.14 16.35 -3.93
C LEU A 88 0.28 17.59 -3.70
N LEU A 89 0.64 18.71 -4.32
CA LEU A 89 -0.15 19.93 -4.23
C LEU A 89 -1.45 19.78 -5.03
N GLN A 90 -2.55 20.33 -4.53
CA GLN A 90 -3.88 20.24 -5.14
C GLN A 90 -4.48 21.62 -5.48
N ASP A 91 -3.72 22.70 -5.26
CA ASP A 91 -4.17 24.04 -5.64
C ASP A 91 -3.89 24.34 -7.12
N ARG A 92 -4.81 25.10 -7.73
CA ARG A 92 -4.73 25.52 -9.15
C ARG A 92 -3.42 26.21 -9.51
N TYR A 93 -2.76 26.88 -8.56
CA TYR A 93 -1.48 27.53 -8.78
C TYR A 93 -0.38 26.53 -9.14
N PHE A 94 -0.45 25.33 -8.57
CA PHE A 94 0.53 24.26 -8.76
C PHE A 94 0.08 23.19 -9.76
N CYS A 95 -1.12 23.34 -10.33
CA CYS A 95 -1.77 22.34 -11.18
C CYS A 95 -2.01 22.85 -12.60
N GLY A 96 -1.66 22.02 -13.58
CA GLY A 96 -2.01 22.19 -14.99
C GLY A 96 -2.82 21.02 -15.53
N SER A 97 -3.03 21.02 -16.85
CA SER A 97 -3.76 19.94 -17.54
C SER A 97 -3.06 18.58 -17.43
N GLY A 98 -1.73 18.56 -17.38
CA GLY A 98 -0.92 17.34 -17.26
C GLY A 98 -0.83 16.75 -15.85
N GLY A 99 -1.14 17.53 -14.81
CA GLY A 99 -1.00 17.14 -13.41
C GLY A 99 -0.61 18.32 -12.53
N CYS A 100 -0.31 18.03 -11.27
CA CYS A 100 0.13 18.99 -10.27
C CYS A 100 1.60 18.80 -9.90
N SER A 101 2.22 19.83 -9.33
CA SER A 101 3.56 19.71 -8.78
C SER A 101 3.56 18.82 -7.53
N ALA A 102 4.53 17.93 -7.45
CA ALA A 102 4.77 17.09 -6.28
C ALA A 102 6.21 17.19 -5.81
N TYR A 103 6.42 16.92 -4.53
CA TYR A 103 7.72 17.01 -3.88
C TYR A 103 7.93 15.76 -3.03
N MET A 104 9.19 15.35 -2.92
CA MET A 104 9.61 14.29 -2.03
C MET A 104 10.68 14.83 -1.10
N PHE A 105 10.50 14.59 0.18
CA PHE A 105 11.38 15.04 1.25
C PHE A 105 12.01 13.82 1.94
N ASP A 106 13.23 14.01 2.45
CA ASP A 106 13.75 13.11 3.47
C ASP A 106 13.10 13.40 4.84
N ASN A 107 13.38 12.55 5.84
CA ASN A 107 12.88 12.72 7.20
C ASN A 107 13.47 13.93 7.96
N ASN A 108 14.31 14.75 7.33
CA ASN A 108 14.85 16.00 7.89
C ASN A 108 14.30 17.24 7.16
N GLY A 109 13.39 17.08 6.20
CA GLY A 109 12.78 18.17 5.44
C GLY A 109 13.61 18.66 4.26
N LYS A 110 14.67 17.94 3.86
CA LYS A 110 15.40 18.24 2.63
C LYS A 110 14.62 17.71 1.44
N VAL A 111 14.42 18.54 0.42
CA VAL A 111 13.84 18.12 -0.85
C VAL A 111 14.78 17.17 -1.57
N LEU A 112 14.35 15.92 -1.74
CA LEU A 112 15.03 14.88 -2.51
C LEU A 112 14.67 14.93 -4.00
N ASN A 113 13.41 15.27 -4.31
CA ASN A 113 12.94 15.39 -5.68
C ASN A 113 11.76 16.37 -5.80
N ARG A 114 11.61 16.95 -6.99
CA ARG A 114 10.47 17.75 -7.43
C ARG A 114 9.96 17.23 -8.76
N MET A 115 8.66 16.93 -8.83
CA MET A 115 7.97 16.43 -10.01
C MET A 115 6.99 17.48 -10.53
N SER A 116 6.95 17.70 -11.85
CA SER A 116 6.18 18.79 -12.45
C SER A 116 4.71 18.48 -12.77
N VAL A 117 4.38 17.21 -13.04
CA VAL A 117 3.06 16.80 -13.53
C VAL A 117 2.67 15.43 -12.98
N THR A 118 2.07 15.44 -11.79
CA THR A 118 1.67 14.23 -11.07
C THR A 118 0.21 14.31 -10.66
N ARG A 119 -0.52 13.20 -10.71
CA ARG A 119 -1.83 13.01 -10.09
C ARG A 119 -1.89 11.65 -9.41
N THR A 120 -2.89 11.49 -8.55
CA THR A 120 -3.29 10.20 -8.00
C THR A 120 -3.69 9.24 -9.12
N PRO A 121 -3.55 7.91 -8.89
CA PRO A 121 -2.98 7.29 -7.69
C PRO A 121 -1.48 7.55 -7.58
N VAL A 122 -0.94 7.46 -6.36
CA VAL A 122 0.50 7.48 -6.09
C VAL A 122 0.81 6.23 -5.26
N VAL A 123 1.08 5.12 -5.95
CA VAL A 123 1.09 3.77 -5.37
C VAL A 123 2.48 3.13 -5.45
N LEU A 124 2.84 2.35 -4.45
CA LEU A 124 4.11 1.61 -4.39
C LEU A 124 4.08 0.41 -5.33
N ALA A 125 5.05 0.30 -6.23
CA ALA A 125 5.22 -0.89 -7.05
C ALA A 125 5.97 -1.98 -6.28
N ASP A 126 5.81 -3.23 -6.71
CA ASP A 126 6.57 -4.36 -6.16
C ASP A 126 8.03 -4.38 -6.63
N SER A 127 8.38 -3.56 -7.62
CA SER A 127 9.73 -3.46 -8.19
C SER A 127 10.60 -2.45 -7.46
N TYR A 128 11.91 -2.70 -7.50
CA TYR A 128 12.93 -1.81 -6.96
C TYR A 128 13.97 -1.52 -8.03
N SER A 129 14.42 -0.27 -8.08
CA SER A 129 15.49 0.19 -8.97
C SER A 129 16.59 0.84 -8.14
N ASN A 130 17.83 0.34 -8.27
CA ASN A 130 19.00 0.89 -7.58
C ASN A 130 18.81 1.00 -6.04
N GLY A 131 18.14 0.03 -5.43
CA GLY A 131 17.91 -0.04 -3.98
C GLY A 131 16.74 0.79 -3.47
N TRP A 132 16.02 1.49 -4.36
CA TRP A 132 14.84 2.28 -4.02
C TRP A 132 13.58 1.67 -4.66
N GLN A 133 12.46 1.69 -3.94
CA GLN A 133 11.19 1.15 -4.41
C GLN A 133 10.64 2.00 -5.55
N ASP A 134 10.24 1.37 -6.64
CA ASP A 134 9.57 2.08 -7.71
C ASP A 134 8.14 2.44 -7.29
N PHE A 135 7.55 3.45 -7.91
CA PHE A 135 6.15 3.79 -7.68
C PHE A 135 5.46 4.20 -8.98
N ILE A 136 4.13 4.18 -8.96
CA ILE A 136 3.32 4.51 -10.13
C ILE A 136 2.51 5.76 -9.83
N VAL A 137 2.51 6.68 -10.79
CA VAL A 137 1.68 7.89 -10.75
C VAL A 137 0.84 8.02 -12.01
N TRP A 138 -0.24 8.79 -11.96
CA TRP A 138 -0.89 9.26 -13.19
C TRP A 138 -0.25 10.55 -13.68
N SER A 139 0.06 10.64 -14.98
CA SER A 139 0.60 11.85 -15.59
C SER A 139 0.29 11.94 -17.08
N ASN A 140 -0.27 13.08 -17.48
CA ASN A 140 -0.53 13.44 -18.87
C ASN A 140 -1.22 12.30 -19.67
N GLY A 141 -2.32 11.77 -19.13
CA GLY A 141 -3.17 10.80 -19.82
C GLY A 141 -2.73 9.33 -19.71
N ALA A 142 -1.76 8.99 -18.86
CA ALA A 142 -1.35 7.61 -18.64
C ALA A 142 -0.79 7.40 -17.24
N TYR A 143 -0.82 6.16 -16.76
CA TYR A 143 -0.03 5.73 -15.62
C TYR A 143 1.44 5.62 -16.01
N ARG A 144 2.34 6.03 -15.13
CA ARG A 144 3.77 6.18 -15.37
C ARG A 144 4.54 5.54 -14.24
N GLN A 145 5.51 4.69 -14.57
CA GLN A 145 6.41 4.12 -13.57
C GLN A 145 7.56 5.08 -13.28
N MET A 146 7.76 5.37 -12.01
CA MET A 146 8.82 6.23 -11.50
C MET A 146 9.89 5.33 -10.90
N SER A 147 11.01 5.19 -11.61
CA SER A 147 12.12 4.34 -11.19
C SER A 147 13.35 5.14 -10.82
N PHE A 148 13.94 4.82 -9.67
CA PHE A 148 15.11 5.54 -9.18
C PHE A 148 16.34 5.24 -10.05
N ASN A 149 17.03 6.27 -10.52
CA ASN A 149 18.15 6.11 -11.46
C ASN A 149 19.53 5.92 -10.80
N GLY A 150 19.56 5.77 -9.47
CA GLY A 150 20.78 5.72 -8.65
C GLY A 150 21.17 7.06 -8.02
N ASN A 151 20.54 8.17 -8.44
CA ASN A 151 20.74 9.49 -7.85
C ASN A 151 19.41 10.16 -7.43
N THR A 152 18.37 10.07 -8.27
CA THR A 152 17.05 10.65 -8.01
C THR A 152 15.96 9.92 -8.81
N TYR A 153 14.70 10.12 -8.44
CA TYR A 153 13.58 9.75 -9.31
C TYR A 153 13.41 10.79 -10.44
N PRO A 154 12.80 10.42 -11.56
CA PRO A 154 12.54 11.36 -12.64
C PRO A 154 11.73 12.58 -12.18
N SER A 155 12.09 13.78 -12.68
CA SER A 155 11.42 15.04 -12.33
C SER A 155 10.22 15.36 -13.24
N ASN A 156 10.05 14.63 -14.34
CA ASN A 156 8.91 14.77 -15.25
C ASN A 156 8.27 13.41 -15.54
N PRO A 157 7.25 13.01 -14.76
CA PRO A 157 6.58 11.72 -14.94
C PRO A 157 6.02 11.48 -16.35
N SER A 158 5.66 12.53 -17.09
CA SER A 158 5.04 12.38 -18.42
C SER A 158 5.98 11.78 -19.49
N LEU A 159 7.28 11.74 -19.23
CA LEU A 159 8.30 11.15 -20.09
C LEU A 159 8.61 9.69 -19.72
N GLU A 160 8.15 9.23 -18.58
CA GLU A 160 8.46 7.90 -18.05
C GLU A 160 7.64 6.79 -18.74
N PRO A 161 8.07 5.52 -18.64
CA PRO A 161 7.36 4.41 -19.26
C PRO A 161 5.89 4.35 -18.85
N LYS A 162 5.00 4.13 -19.83
CA LYS A 162 3.58 3.91 -19.57
C LYS A 162 3.35 2.53 -18.98
N ILE A 163 2.46 2.45 -18.01
CA ILE A 163 2.00 1.20 -17.41
C ILE A 163 0.52 1.00 -17.73
N ASP A 164 0.16 -0.22 -18.12
CA ASP A 164 -1.24 -0.61 -18.27
C ASP A 164 -1.81 -1.03 -16.90
N ARG A 165 -2.45 -0.07 -16.23
CA ARG A 165 -3.21 -0.32 -15.00
C ARG A 165 -4.68 -0.59 -15.31
N ASP A 166 -5.19 -0.18 -16.48
CA ASP A 166 -6.60 -0.26 -16.84
C ASP A 166 -7.06 -1.73 -16.94
N ALA A 167 -6.24 -2.60 -17.53
CA ALA A 167 -6.53 -4.04 -17.58
C ALA A 167 -6.66 -4.66 -16.17
N LYS A 168 -5.82 -4.22 -15.22
CA LYS A 168 -5.89 -4.67 -13.83
C LYS A 168 -7.12 -4.13 -13.11
N VAL A 169 -7.50 -2.86 -13.34
CA VAL A 169 -8.75 -2.28 -12.83
C VAL A 169 -9.95 -3.10 -13.29
N GLN A 170 -10.02 -3.47 -14.58
CA GLN A 170 -11.13 -4.29 -15.10
C GLN A 170 -11.18 -5.69 -14.46
N THR A 171 -10.02 -6.27 -14.19
CA THR A 171 -9.95 -7.57 -13.52
C THR A 171 -10.41 -7.47 -12.06
N ALA A 172 -9.94 -6.45 -11.34
CA ALA A 172 -10.35 -6.18 -9.96
C ALA A 172 -11.86 -5.88 -9.85
N LEU A 173 -12.41 -5.11 -10.80
CA LEU A 173 -13.85 -4.86 -10.92
C LEU A 173 -14.63 -6.19 -11.03
N ALA A 174 -14.16 -7.12 -11.86
CA ALA A 174 -14.79 -8.43 -12.04
C ALA A 174 -14.77 -9.26 -10.74
N TYR A 175 -13.75 -9.11 -9.89
CA TYR A 175 -13.71 -9.78 -8.58
C TYR A 175 -14.80 -9.24 -7.65
N VAL A 176 -14.99 -7.92 -7.57
CA VAL A 176 -16.09 -7.32 -6.79
C VAL A 176 -17.44 -7.79 -7.34
N MET A 177 -17.61 -7.76 -8.67
CA MET A 177 -18.86 -8.19 -9.30
C MET A 177 -19.16 -9.66 -9.05
N ALA A 178 -18.16 -10.52 -8.89
CA ALA A 178 -18.35 -11.95 -8.63
C ALA A 178 -18.77 -12.27 -7.18
N THR A 179 -18.73 -11.29 -6.27
CA THR A 179 -19.19 -11.49 -4.89
C THR A 179 -20.69 -11.73 -4.84
N GLU A 180 -21.14 -12.59 -3.91
CA GLU A 180 -22.57 -12.85 -3.71
C GLU A 180 -23.33 -11.55 -3.40
N LEU A 181 -22.75 -10.70 -2.57
CA LEU A 181 -23.30 -9.40 -2.20
C LEU A 181 -23.60 -8.52 -3.42
N TYR A 182 -22.68 -8.45 -4.40
CA TYR A 182 -22.93 -7.69 -5.61
C TYR A 182 -23.93 -8.40 -6.54
N GLN A 183 -23.83 -9.72 -6.71
CA GLN A 183 -24.72 -10.48 -7.60
C GLN A 183 -26.18 -10.48 -7.18
N GLN A 184 -26.47 -10.35 -5.89
CA GLN A 184 -27.84 -10.33 -5.39
C GLN A 184 -28.60 -9.09 -5.86
N ASP A 185 -28.08 -7.88 -5.61
CA ASP A 185 -28.77 -6.62 -5.93
C ASP A 185 -27.80 -5.39 -6.00
N GLY A 186 -26.53 -5.63 -6.32
CA GLY A 186 -25.50 -4.60 -6.46
C GLY A 186 -25.60 -3.83 -7.79
N TYR A 187 -25.38 -2.51 -7.75
CA TYR A 187 -25.41 -1.64 -8.92
C TYR A 187 -24.53 -0.40 -8.73
N ASP A 188 -24.38 0.43 -9.79
CA ASP A 188 -23.57 1.66 -9.78
C ASP A 188 -22.12 1.44 -9.30
N ILE A 189 -21.47 0.34 -9.70
CA ILE A 189 -20.07 0.11 -9.36
C ILE A 189 -19.16 1.09 -10.08
N MET A 190 -18.27 1.75 -9.34
CA MET A 190 -17.33 2.73 -9.84
C MET A 190 -15.97 2.55 -9.16
N PRO A 191 -14.84 2.71 -9.89
CA PRO A 191 -13.53 2.83 -9.24
C PRO A 191 -13.54 4.00 -8.24
N ALA A 192 -12.95 3.77 -7.08
CA ALA A 192 -12.67 4.83 -6.12
C ALA A 192 -11.27 5.41 -6.42
N GLU A 193 -11.14 6.73 -6.34
CA GLU A 193 -9.83 7.36 -6.48
C GLU A 193 -9.05 7.25 -5.17
N ASP A 194 -7.85 6.66 -5.24
CA ASP A 194 -6.94 6.58 -4.10
C ASP A 194 -6.34 7.95 -3.82
N GLN A 195 -6.83 8.60 -2.77
CA GLN A 195 -6.26 9.85 -2.25
C GLN A 195 -5.14 9.60 -1.24
N GLU A 196 -5.05 8.37 -0.74
CA GLU A 196 -3.93 7.94 0.08
C GLU A 196 -2.68 7.73 -0.79
N ILE A 197 -1.56 8.26 -0.33
CA ILE A 197 -0.27 8.14 -1.01
C ILE A 197 0.49 6.96 -0.40
N TRP A 198 1.18 6.21 -1.26
CA TRP A 198 1.97 5.02 -0.91
C TRP A 198 1.16 3.78 -0.54
N THR A 199 -0.06 3.67 -1.08
CA THR A 199 -0.79 2.40 -1.06
C THR A 199 -0.17 1.38 -2.02
N PRO A 200 -0.33 0.07 -1.80
CA PRO A 200 0.23 -0.95 -2.70
C PRO A 200 -0.39 -0.91 -4.10
N ALA A 201 0.44 -1.03 -5.15
CA ALA A 201 -0.04 -0.96 -6.53
C ALA A 201 -0.92 -2.15 -6.96
N ASN A 202 -0.91 -3.26 -6.24
CA ASN A 202 -1.77 -4.42 -6.46
C ASN A 202 -3.15 -4.27 -5.80
N VAL A 203 -3.38 -3.23 -4.99
CA VAL A 203 -4.66 -3.00 -4.32
C VAL A 203 -5.50 -2.01 -5.14
N TYR A 204 -6.81 -2.30 -5.24
CA TYR A 204 -7.78 -1.51 -5.99
C TYR A 204 -9.05 -1.30 -5.18
N HIS A 205 -9.59 -0.09 -5.25
CA HIS A 205 -10.77 0.29 -4.49
C HIS A 205 -11.95 0.61 -5.42
N PHE A 206 -13.15 0.21 -5.00
CA PHE A 206 -14.39 0.47 -5.71
C PHE A 206 -15.48 0.91 -4.75
N THR A 207 -16.46 1.63 -5.26
CA THR A 207 -17.73 1.88 -4.56
C THR A 207 -18.88 1.31 -5.36
N PHE A 208 -19.92 0.83 -4.69
CA PHE A 208 -21.18 0.43 -5.33
C PHE A 208 -22.37 0.63 -4.38
N LYS A 209 -23.60 0.53 -4.90
CA LYS A 209 -24.85 0.62 -4.14
C LYS A 209 -25.57 -0.72 -4.17
N HIS A 210 -26.49 -0.92 -3.22
CA HIS A 210 -27.27 -2.14 -3.13
C HIS A 210 -28.75 -1.82 -2.93
N TYR A 211 -29.65 -2.39 -3.73
CA TYR A 211 -31.09 -2.05 -3.63
C TYR A 211 -31.71 -2.45 -2.29
N GLY A 212 -31.24 -3.55 -1.70
CA GLY A 212 -31.66 -4.00 -0.36
C GLY A 212 -31.15 -3.14 0.80
N ASP A 213 -30.24 -2.20 0.55
CA ASP A 213 -29.69 -1.28 1.56
C ASP A 213 -29.48 0.13 0.97
N PRO A 214 -30.58 0.88 0.75
CA PRO A 214 -30.54 2.17 0.04
C PRO A 214 -29.92 3.31 0.85
N HIS A 215 -29.50 3.05 2.09
CA HIS A 215 -28.91 4.05 2.98
C HIS A 215 -27.39 3.89 3.12
N SER A 216 -26.79 2.96 2.38
CA SER A 216 -25.36 2.70 2.41
C SER A 216 -24.74 2.76 1.01
N VAL A 217 -23.48 3.16 0.97
CA VAL A 217 -22.58 2.89 -0.15
C VAL A 217 -21.59 1.84 0.33
N TYR A 218 -21.37 0.82 -0.48
CA TYR A 218 -20.41 -0.22 -0.21
C TYR A 218 -19.05 0.19 -0.75
N GLN A 219 -18.01 0.07 0.05
CA GLN A 219 -16.62 0.25 -0.34
C GLN A 219 -15.97 -1.13 -0.43
N ALA A 220 -15.43 -1.47 -1.61
CA ALA A 220 -14.75 -2.73 -1.86
C ALA A 220 -13.26 -2.48 -2.05
N THR A 221 -12.45 -3.30 -1.39
CA THR A 221 -10.98 -3.34 -1.54
C THR A 221 -10.60 -4.69 -2.12
N VAL A 222 -9.87 -4.68 -3.23
CA VAL A 222 -9.43 -5.88 -3.93
C VAL A 222 -7.91 -5.95 -3.89
N ASP A 223 -7.37 -7.01 -3.30
CA ASP A 223 -5.94 -7.33 -3.43
C ASP A 223 -5.73 -8.27 -4.62
N MET A 224 -5.07 -7.79 -5.67
CA MET A 224 -4.83 -8.57 -6.89
C MET A 224 -3.77 -9.67 -6.75
N ASN A 225 -2.99 -9.67 -5.67
CA ASN A 225 -2.00 -10.73 -5.41
C ASN A 225 -2.65 -11.95 -4.75
N THR A 226 -3.63 -11.74 -3.87
CA THR A 226 -4.35 -12.85 -3.20
C THR A 226 -5.68 -13.18 -3.87
N GLY A 227 -6.28 -12.22 -4.56
CA GLY A 227 -7.64 -12.30 -5.08
C GLY A 227 -8.72 -12.04 -4.03
N ASP A 228 -8.33 -11.61 -2.83
CA ASP A 228 -9.26 -11.31 -1.75
C ASP A 228 -10.05 -10.04 -2.07
N VAL A 229 -11.34 -10.06 -1.71
CA VAL A 229 -12.25 -8.93 -1.83
C VAL A 229 -12.85 -8.66 -0.46
N ASP A 230 -12.47 -7.54 0.13
CA ASP A 230 -13.06 -7.03 1.35
C ASP A 230 -14.13 -5.98 1.01
N ILE A 231 -15.29 -6.04 1.68
CA ILE A 231 -16.41 -5.14 1.40
C ILE A 231 -17.01 -4.63 2.71
N GLU A 232 -17.03 -3.30 2.84
CA GLU A 232 -17.61 -2.61 3.99
C GLU A 232 -18.78 -1.72 3.57
N ALA A 233 -19.88 -1.77 4.32
CA ALA A 233 -21.01 -0.86 4.14
C ALA A 233 -20.78 0.44 4.90
N VAL A 234 -20.82 1.57 4.19
CA VAL A 234 -20.67 2.91 4.77
C VAL A 234 -21.98 3.68 4.65
N PRO A 235 -22.57 4.15 5.77
CA PRO A 235 -23.80 4.93 5.73
C PRO A 235 -23.64 6.21 4.88
N MET A 236 -24.61 6.49 4.02
CA MET A 236 -24.65 7.72 3.25
C MET A 236 -24.86 8.90 4.21
N GLN A 237 -23.89 9.83 4.27
CA GLN A 237 -24.06 11.09 4.99
C GLN A 237 -25.20 11.90 4.33
N LYS A 238 -26.18 12.33 5.14
CA LYS A 238 -27.31 13.18 4.72
C LYS A 238 -26.89 14.62 4.50
#